data_AF-A0A4S8LE84-F1
#
_entry.id   AF-A0A4S8LE84-F1
#
_cell.length_a   1.000
_cell.length_b   1.000
_cell.length_c   1.000
_cell.angle_alpha   90.00
_cell.angle_beta   90.00
_cell.angle_gamma   90.00
#
_symmetry.space_group_name_H-M   'P 1'
#
loop_
_entity.id
_entity.type
_entity.pdbx_description
1 polymer ?
#
loop_
_entity_poly.entity_id
_entity_poly.type
_entity_poly.pdbx_seq_one_letter_code
_entity_poly.pdbx_strand_id
1 'polypeptide(L)'
;TEEEKACVDQTVRDAESDFANYDPEITQLEKALSTLKHKRKCLQVHVAKHRSLLAPVRRLPLEVLNLIFLIHCSGSYPYNYQAREPIVLSHVSTIWRGVALESPLLW
;
A
#
# COMPACT_ATOMS: atom_id res chain seq x y z
N THR A 1 44.68 29.36 -36.45
CA THR A 1 44.20 29.82 -37.77
C THR A 1 42.73 30.21 -37.67
N GLU A 2 42.18 31.09 -38.52
CA GLU A 2 40.74 31.45 -38.48
C GLU A 2 39.82 30.21 -38.60
N GLU A 3 40.26 29.18 -39.32
CA GLU A 3 39.57 27.90 -39.46
C GLU A 3 39.40 27.15 -38.13
N GLU A 4 40.40 27.19 -37.23
CA GLU A 4 40.32 26.54 -35.92
C GLU A 4 39.27 27.23 -35.04
N LYS A 5 39.19 28.57 -35.13
CA LYS A 5 38.20 29.36 -34.37
C LYS A 5 36.78 29.05 -34.85
N ALA A 6 36.57 28.98 -36.16
CA ALA A 6 35.27 28.63 -36.74
C ALA A 6 34.82 27.20 -36.36
N CYS A 7 35.75 26.25 -36.30
CA CYS A 7 35.48 24.87 -35.87
C CYS A 7 35.03 24.79 -34.40
N VAL A 8 35.72 25.51 -33.52
CA VAL A 8 35.35 25.61 -32.10
C VAL A 8 33.99 26.27 -31.93
N ASP A 9 33.73 27.38 -32.63
CA ASP A 9 32.45 28.09 -32.56
C ASP A 9 31.27 27.26 -33.08
N GLN A 10 31.50 26.36 -34.05
CA GLN A 10 30.47 25.41 -34.49
C GLN A 10 30.19 24.36 -33.42
N THR A 11 31.24 23.79 -32.83
CA THR A 11 31.11 22.76 -31.79
C THR A 11 30.36 23.28 -30.56
N VAL A 12 30.62 24.53 -30.17
CA VAL A 12 29.90 25.18 -29.06
C VAL A 12 28.43 25.36 -29.38
N ARG A 13 28.09 25.82 -30.59
CA ARG A 13 26.69 25.99 -31.01
C ARG A 13 25.93 24.68 -31.07
N ASP A 14 26.56 23.62 -31.55
CA ASP A 14 25.95 22.29 -31.58
C ASP A 14 25.68 21.78 -30.16
N ALA A 15 26.64 21.94 -29.24
CA ALA A 15 26.47 21.57 -27.83
C ALA A 15 25.41 22.41 -27.10
N GLU A 16 25.30 23.71 -27.38
CA GLU A 16 24.24 24.59 -26.84
C GLU A 16 22.86 24.16 -27.35
N SER A 17 22.76 23.77 -28.62
CA SER A 17 21.52 23.24 -29.20
C SER A 17 21.12 21.93 -28.53
N ASP A 18 22.06 21.01 -28.32
CA ASP A 18 21.79 19.75 -27.63
C ASP A 18 21.36 19.99 -26.18
N PHE A 19 22.04 20.88 -25.47
CA PHE A 19 21.69 21.25 -24.10
C PHE A 19 20.26 21.81 -24.00
N ALA A 20 19.88 22.70 -24.93
CA ALA A 20 18.54 23.25 -24.99
C ALA A 20 17.45 22.19 -25.26
N ASN A 21 17.80 21.08 -25.91
CA ASN A 21 16.89 19.97 -26.18
C ASN A 21 16.77 18.98 -25.01
N TYR A 22 17.76 18.88 -24.13
CA TYR A 22 17.71 17.93 -23.02
C TYR A 22 16.73 18.33 -21.91
N ASP A 23 16.64 19.61 -21.54
CA ASP A 23 15.70 20.08 -20.51
C ASP A 23 14.21 19.74 -20.80
N PRO A 24 13.68 19.94 -22.02
CA PRO A 24 12.30 19.55 -22.32
C PRO A 24 12.12 18.02 -22.33
N GLU A 25 13.12 17.25 -22.79
CA GLU A 25 13.08 15.79 -22.76
C GLU A 25 13.08 15.27 -21.32
N ILE A 26 13.94 15.81 -20.45
CA ILE A 26 13.96 15.53 -19.01
C ILE A 26 12.59 15.81 -18.41
N THR A 27 12.04 17.00 -18.67
CA THR A 27 10.72 17.41 -18.15
C THR A 27 9.61 16.45 -18.61
N GLN A 28 9.64 16.02 -19.87
CA GLN A 28 8.69 15.05 -20.43
C GLN A 28 8.80 13.68 -19.74
N LEU A 29 10.03 13.18 -19.55
CA LEU A 29 10.28 11.90 -18.91
C LEU A 29 9.91 11.92 -17.42
N GLU A 30 10.20 13.01 -16.71
CA GLU A 30 9.78 13.19 -15.31
C GLU A 30 8.26 13.18 -15.17
N LYS A 31 7.54 13.83 -16.08
CA LYS A 31 6.07 13.80 -16.11
C LYS A 31 5.53 12.39 -16.37
N ALA A 32 6.12 11.66 -17.31
CA ALA A 32 5.76 10.27 -17.58
C ALA A 32 6.02 9.37 -16.36
N LEU A 33 7.18 9.53 -15.72
CA LEU A 33 7.55 8.80 -14.51
C LEU A 33 6.60 9.09 -13.35
N SER A 34 6.25 10.36 -13.13
CA SER A 34 5.28 10.77 -12.11
C SER A 34 3.91 10.12 -12.34
N THR A 35 3.45 10.13 -13.59
CA THR A 35 2.18 9.49 -13.99
C THR A 35 2.19 7.99 -13.71
N LEU A 36 3.26 7.29 -14.07
CA LEU A 36 3.41 5.85 -13.82
C LEU A 36 3.49 5.53 -12.31
N LYS A 37 4.23 6.33 -11.54
CA LYS A 37 4.30 6.19 -10.07
C LYS A 37 2.91 6.33 -9.44
N HIS A 38 2.12 7.31 -9.90
CA HIS A 38 0.75 7.51 -9.44
C HIS A 38 -0.14 6.29 -9.78
N LYS A 39 -0.15 5.86 -11.05
CA LYS A 39 -0.90 4.67 -11.49
C LYS A 39 -0.53 3.42 -10.68
N ARG A 40 0.77 3.18 -10.47
CA ARG A 40 1.27 2.07 -9.64
C ARG A 40 0.72 2.14 -8.23
N LYS A 41 0.76 3.31 -7.58
CA LYS A 41 0.24 3.49 -6.21
C LYS A 41 -1.27 3.22 -6.15
N CYS A 42 -2.05 3.75 -7.08
CA CYS A 42 -3.49 3.49 -7.15
C CYS A 42 -3.78 1.99 -7.32
N LEU A 43 -3.06 1.31 -8.21
CA LEU A 43 -3.24 -0.12 -8.43
C LEU A 43 -2.83 -0.96 -7.22
N GLN A 44 -1.74 -0.60 -6.54
CA GLN A 44 -1.31 -1.27 -5.30
C GLN A 44 -2.41 -1.18 -4.23
N VAL A 45 -3.01 -0.01 -4.03
CA VAL A 45 -4.13 0.18 -3.09
C VAL A 45 -5.34 -0.67 -3.50
N HIS A 46 -5.69 -0.66 -4.78
CA HIS A 46 -6.78 -1.46 -5.31
C HIS A 46 -6.56 -2.96 -5.07
N VAL A 47 -5.40 -3.50 -5.45
CA VAL A 47 -5.04 -4.91 -5.24
C VAL A 47 -5.04 -5.27 -3.75
N ALA A 48 -4.49 -4.42 -2.88
CA ALA A 48 -4.50 -4.66 -1.43
C ALA A 48 -5.93 -4.75 -0.87
N LYS A 49 -6.83 -3.86 -1.31
CA LYS A 49 -8.25 -3.90 -0.91
C LYS A 49 -8.91 -5.21 -1.33
N HIS A 50 -8.71 -5.65 -2.58
CA HIS A 50 -9.28 -6.91 -3.07
C HIS A 50 -8.67 -8.14 -2.39
N ARG A 51 -7.35 -8.16 -2.14
CA ARG A 51 -6.71 -9.23 -1.36
C ARG A 51 -7.24 -9.31 0.07
N SER A 52 -7.54 -8.17 0.71
CA SER A 52 -8.17 -8.16 2.03
C SER A 52 -9.53 -8.86 2.04
N LEU A 53 -10.30 -8.78 0.94
CA LEU A 53 -11.56 -9.51 0.80
C LEU A 53 -11.38 -11.03 0.72
N LEU A 54 -10.25 -11.49 0.19
CA LEU A 54 -9.92 -12.91 0.09
C LEU A 54 -9.32 -13.47 1.39
N ALA A 55 -9.01 -12.62 2.36
CA ALA A 55 -8.42 -13.04 3.62
C ALA A 55 -9.33 -14.07 4.33
N PRO A 56 -8.78 -15.18 4.84
CA PRO A 56 -9.55 -16.26 5.46
C PRO A 56 -10.52 -15.77 6.54
N VAL A 57 -10.11 -14.75 7.29
CA VAL A 57 -10.87 -14.09 8.34
C VAL A 57 -12.23 -13.52 7.90
N ARG A 58 -12.39 -13.15 6.63
CA ARG A 58 -13.67 -12.66 6.07
C ARG A 58 -14.50 -13.76 5.41
N ARG A 59 -13.89 -14.92 5.18
CA ARG A 59 -14.52 -16.11 4.57
C ARG A 59 -14.91 -17.15 5.61
N LEU A 60 -14.50 -16.94 6.86
CA LEU A 60 -14.83 -17.78 7.98
C LEU A 60 -16.32 -17.63 8.32
N PRO A 61 -17.07 -18.73 8.49
CA PRO A 61 -18.42 -18.66 9.04
C PRO A 61 -18.42 -17.94 10.39
N LEU A 62 -19.48 -17.20 10.68
CA LEU A 62 -19.59 -16.39 11.92
C LEU A 62 -19.53 -17.29 13.16
N GLU A 63 -20.02 -18.52 13.07
CA GLU A 63 -20.01 -19.52 14.13
C GLU A 63 -18.58 -19.93 14.49
N VAL A 64 -17.74 -20.16 13.49
CA VAL A 64 -16.32 -20.53 13.70
C VAL A 64 -15.55 -19.33 14.24
N LEU A 65 -15.87 -18.12 13.77
CA LEU A 65 -15.27 -16.89 14.31
C LEU A 65 -15.64 -16.69 15.79
N ASN A 66 -16.90 -16.91 16.14
CA ASN A 66 -17.37 -16.82 17.53
C ASN A 66 -16.69 -17.89 18.42
N LEU A 67 -16.52 -19.11 17.92
CA LEU A 67 -15.80 -20.17 18.63
C LEU A 67 -14.33 -19.77 18.91
N ILE A 68 -13.65 -19.19 17.92
CA ILE A 68 -12.28 -18.68 18.10
C ILE A 68 -12.24 -17.60 19.19
N PHE A 69 -13.21 -16.68 19.19
CA PHE A 69 -13.29 -15.62 20.20
C PHE A 69 -13.50 -16.22 21.60
N LEU A 70 -14.41 -17.19 21.73
CA LEU A 70 -14.69 -17.84 23.00
C LEU A 70 -13.45 -18.56 23.54
N ILE A 71 -12.75 -19.31 22.70
CA ILE A 71 -11.49 -20.00 23.08
C ILE A 71 -10.39 -19.00 23.47
N HIS A 72 -10.31 -17.86 22.77
CA HIS A 72 -9.34 -16.82 23.06
C HIS A 72 -9.64 -16.14 24.41
N CYS A 73 -10.88 -15.71 24.62
CA CYS A 73 -11.32 -14.98 25.81
C CYS A 73 -11.51 -15.88 27.05
N SER A 74 -11.73 -17.19 26.89
CA SER A 74 -11.86 -18.13 28.01
C SER A 74 -10.54 -18.40 28.75
N GLY A 75 -9.41 -17.85 28.28
CA GLY A 75 -8.12 -17.98 28.94
C GLY A 75 -7.59 -19.41 28.99
N SER A 76 -8.07 -20.31 28.12
CA SER A 76 -7.66 -21.72 28.08
C SER A 76 -6.18 -21.94 27.70
N TYR A 77 -5.42 -20.87 27.45
CA TYR A 77 -3.99 -20.89 27.18
C TYR A 77 -3.20 -20.27 28.34
N PRO A 78 -2.32 -21.02 29.02
CA PRO A 78 -1.65 -20.58 30.25
C PRO A 78 -0.62 -19.44 30.05
N TYR A 79 -0.35 -19.03 28.82
CA TYR A 79 0.69 -18.05 28.49
C TYR A 79 0.18 -16.69 28.00
N ASN A 80 -1.14 -16.47 27.93
CA ASN A 80 -1.68 -15.27 27.30
C ASN A 80 -2.50 -14.40 28.28
N TYR A 81 -1.79 -13.65 29.13
CA TYR A 81 -2.41 -12.72 30.09
C TYR A 81 -3.13 -11.53 29.42
N GLN A 82 -2.88 -11.28 28.14
CA GLN A 82 -3.51 -10.21 27.34
C GLN A 82 -4.85 -10.63 26.69
N ALA A 83 -5.20 -11.93 26.73
CA ALA A 83 -6.37 -12.49 26.04
C ALA A 83 -7.69 -12.31 26.82
N ARG A 84 -7.96 -11.10 27.34
CA ARG A 84 -9.10 -10.88 28.25
C ARG A 84 -10.16 -9.91 27.77
N GLU A 85 -9.94 -9.23 26.66
CA GLU A 85 -10.80 -8.11 26.28
C GLU A 85 -11.43 -8.37 24.92
N PRO A 86 -12.70 -8.83 24.89
CA PRO A 86 -13.51 -8.94 23.67
C PRO A 86 -13.52 -7.64 22.85
N ILE A 87 -13.32 -6.51 23.56
CA ILE A 87 -13.17 -5.18 22.99
C ILE A 87 -12.07 -5.15 21.93
N VAL A 88 -10.90 -5.75 22.18
CA VAL A 88 -9.76 -5.75 21.24
C VAL A 88 -10.14 -6.44 19.93
N LEU A 89 -10.89 -7.54 20.00
CA LEU A 89 -11.37 -8.27 18.83
C LEU A 89 -12.33 -7.41 17.99
N SER A 90 -13.14 -6.57 18.62
CA SER A 90 -14.08 -5.66 17.95
C SER A 90 -13.42 -4.56 17.10
N HIS A 91 -12.12 -4.31 17.28
CA HIS A 91 -11.37 -3.31 16.52
C HIS A 91 -10.81 -3.83 15.18
N VAL A 92 -10.83 -5.15 14.94
CA VAL A 92 -10.23 -5.76 13.74
C VAL A 92 -11.04 -5.48 12.47
N SER A 93 -12.36 -5.59 12.54
CA SER A 93 -13.25 -5.34 11.40
C SER A 93 -14.70 -5.12 11.85
N THR A 94 -15.55 -4.64 10.95
CA THR A 94 -17.01 -4.52 11.21
C THR A 94 -17.67 -5.88 11.46
N ILE A 95 -17.20 -6.94 10.78
CA ILE A 95 -17.69 -8.31 10.98
C ILE A 95 -17.31 -8.81 12.38
N TRP A 96 -16.04 -8.63 12.77
CA TRP A 96 -15.56 -9.03 14.10
C TRP A 96 -16.27 -8.27 15.21
N ARG A 97 -16.56 -6.99 15.01
CA ARG A 97 -17.35 -6.19 15.93
C ARG A 97 -18.76 -6.74 16.10
N GLY A 98 -19.44 -7.08 15.00
CA GLY A 98 -20.76 -7.69 15.05
C GLY A 98 -20.75 -8.97 15.89
N VAL A 99 -19.85 -9.90 15.56
CA VAL A 99 -19.71 -11.18 16.29
C VAL A 99 -19.37 -10.98 17.77
N ALA A 100 -18.48 -10.04 18.11
CA ALA A 100 -18.10 -9.77 19.50
C ALA A 100 -19.26 -9.18 20.33
N LEU A 101 -20.10 -8.33 19.71
CA LEU A 101 -21.26 -7.73 20.37
C LEU A 101 -22.46 -8.68 20.45
N GLU A 102 -22.63 -9.56 19.47
CA GLU A 102 -23.71 -10.56 19.41
C GLU A 102 -23.44 -11.81 20.26
N SER A 103 -22.27 -11.92 20.88
CA SER A 103 -21.89 -13.07 21.71
C SER A 103 -21.80 -12.67 23.20
N PRO A 104 -22.89 -12.80 23.98
CA PRO A 104 -22.91 -12.48 25.40
C PRO A 104 -21.87 -13.25 26.22
N LEU A 105 -21.47 -14.45 25.77
CA LEU A 105 -20.51 -15.32 26.47
C LEU A 105 -19.08 -14.77 26.48
N LEU A 106 -18.80 -13.69 25.73
CA LEU A 106 -17.49 -13.06 25.72
C LEU A 106 -17.30 -12.04 26.86
N TRP A 107 -18.38 -11.49 27.41
CA TRP A 107 -18.39 -10.43 28.43
C TRP A 107 -18.59 -11.01 29.84
#